data_AF-A0A7Y6Z291-F1
#
_entry.id   AF-A0A7Y6Z291-F1
#
_cell.length_a   1.000
_cell.length_b   1.000
_cell.length_c   1.000
_cell.angle_alpha   90.00
_cell.angle_beta   90.00
_cell.angle_gamma   90.00
#
_symmetry.space_group_name_H-M   'P 1'
#
loop_
_entity.id
_entity.type
_entity.pdbx_description
1 polymer ?
#
loop_
_entity_poly.entity_id
_entity_poly.type
_entity_poly.pdbx_seq_one_letter_code
_entity_poly.pdbx_strand_id
1 'polypeptide(L)'
;MLRPSICLDAEPGPWGTEGNGCLTSFQLYTDGSDRRLQITSCREALNGYQKGRCFYSFKRISIDSGSPDCADVDHFFPHVLKTDRVIPNIDGVWNLVLSSQGCNRGEGGKFAKVPSLKLLARLHKRNEYLITSHHPLRETLLRQTGKNEAARRDYLQGCYTRARAILIHTWEPPADDDPSF
;
A
#
# COMPACT_ATOMS: atom_id res chain seq x y z
N MET A 1 14.88 -42.05 -1.00
CA MET A 1 14.99 -41.37 0.30
C MET A 1 16.08 -40.32 0.22
N LEU A 2 15.74 -39.04 0.08
CA LEU A 2 16.68 -37.93 0.23
C LEU A 2 15.89 -36.76 0.84
N ARG A 3 16.42 -36.25 1.95
CA ARG A 3 15.87 -35.17 2.79
C ARG A 3 15.99 -33.82 2.06
N PRO A 4 15.06 -32.87 2.25
CA PRO A 4 15.27 -31.50 1.80
C PRO A 4 16.20 -30.76 2.77
N SER A 5 17.25 -30.16 2.20
CA SER A 5 18.20 -29.30 2.89
C SER A 5 17.53 -28.02 3.39
N ILE A 6 17.75 -27.78 4.68
CA ILE A 6 17.58 -26.52 5.39
C ILE A 6 18.65 -25.54 4.87
N CYS A 7 18.24 -24.36 4.41
CA CYS A 7 19.17 -23.24 4.25
C CYS A 7 19.24 -22.49 5.59
N LEU A 8 20.31 -22.74 6.32
CA LEU A 8 20.80 -21.92 7.42
C LEU A 8 21.87 -20.95 6.86
N ASP A 9 21.93 -19.79 7.51
CA ASP A 9 23.05 -18.85 7.63
C ASP A 9 23.31 -17.85 6.49
N ALA A 10 22.94 -16.60 6.78
CA ALA A 10 23.63 -15.41 6.26
C ALA A 10 24.21 -14.64 7.47
N GLU A 11 25.51 -14.81 7.70
CA GLU A 11 26.31 -13.98 8.62
C GLU A 11 26.52 -12.57 8.03
N PRO A 12 26.47 -11.48 8.83
CA PRO A 12 26.73 -10.13 8.33
C PRO A 12 28.23 -9.79 8.34
N GLY A 13 28.76 -9.36 7.19
CA GLY A 13 30.11 -8.78 7.08
C GLY A 13 30.20 -7.35 7.64
N PRO A 14 31.40 -6.87 8.04
CA PRO A 14 31.54 -5.63 8.79
C PRO A 14 31.76 -4.40 7.88
N TRP A 15 30.91 -3.38 8.09
CA TRP A 15 30.98 -1.98 7.59
C TRP A 15 30.76 -1.70 6.09
N GLY A 16 29.62 -1.07 5.74
CA GLY A 16 29.41 -0.42 4.45
C GLY A 16 27.97 0.00 4.12
N THR A 17 27.61 1.23 4.46
CA THR A 17 26.47 2.07 3.99
C THR A 17 25.03 1.58 4.20
N GLU A 18 24.29 2.33 5.03
CA GLU A 18 22.84 2.27 5.14
C GLU A 18 22.19 2.50 3.77
N GLY A 19 21.31 1.57 3.39
CA GLY A 19 20.76 1.49 2.05
C GLY A 19 19.76 2.62 1.75
N ASN A 20 20.11 3.48 0.80
CA ASN A 20 19.18 4.36 0.08
C ASN A 20 18.25 3.60 -0.89
N GLY A 21 18.05 2.30 -0.67
CA GLY A 21 17.23 1.44 -1.51
C GLY A 21 15.75 1.62 -1.20
N CYS A 22 14.93 1.51 -2.24
CA CYS A 22 13.50 1.32 -2.05
C CYS A 22 13.23 0.05 -1.24
N LEU A 23 12.32 0.10 -0.26
CA LEU A 23 11.79 -1.12 0.34
C LEU A 23 10.95 -1.85 -0.71
N THR A 24 11.47 -2.95 -1.26
CA THR A 24 10.83 -3.72 -2.34
C THR A 24 10.25 -5.05 -1.89
N SER A 25 10.45 -5.47 -0.64
CA SER A 25 9.96 -6.76 -0.16
C SER A 25 8.51 -6.65 0.32
N PHE A 26 7.56 -6.89 -0.59
CA PHE A 26 6.13 -7.00 -0.28
C PHE A 26 5.52 -8.21 -0.98
N GLN A 27 4.77 -9.04 -0.27
CA GLN A 27 4.13 -10.21 -0.87
C GLN A 27 2.66 -9.89 -1.15
N LEU A 28 2.31 -9.74 -2.44
CA LEU A 28 0.94 -9.45 -2.89
C LEU A 28 0.16 -10.75 -3.08
N TYR A 29 -1.05 -10.82 -2.54
CA TYR A 29 -1.95 -11.96 -2.70
C TYR A 29 -3.24 -11.55 -3.43
N THR A 30 -3.70 -12.40 -4.36
CA THR A 30 -5.03 -12.29 -4.97
C THR A 30 -5.90 -13.44 -4.48
N ASP A 31 -7.15 -13.15 -4.14
CA ASP A 31 -8.10 -14.17 -3.67
C ASP A 31 -8.65 -14.99 -4.86
N GLY A 32 -8.42 -16.31 -4.80
CA GLY A 32 -8.99 -17.32 -5.70
C GLY A 32 -8.01 -18.14 -6.54
N SER A 33 -6.74 -17.76 -6.63
CA SER A 33 -5.66 -18.56 -7.21
C SER A 33 -4.35 -17.89 -6.85
N ASP A 34 -3.31 -18.67 -6.58
CA ASP A 34 -1.95 -18.26 -6.19
C ASP A 34 -1.20 -17.47 -7.29
N ARG A 35 -1.88 -16.51 -7.95
CA ARG A 35 -1.29 -15.58 -8.91
C ARG A 35 -0.70 -14.42 -8.13
N ARG A 36 0.60 -14.51 -7.90
CA ARG A 36 1.44 -13.38 -7.50
C ARG A 36 1.35 -12.32 -8.60
N LEU A 37 0.72 -11.19 -8.32
CA LEU A 37 0.90 -9.99 -9.13
C LEU A 37 2.34 -9.51 -8.87
N GLN A 38 3.14 -9.41 -9.93
CA GLN A 38 4.49 -8.87 -9.80
C GLN A 38 4.40 -7.45 -9.26
N ILE A 39 5.07 -7.20 -8.13
CA ILE A 39 5.06 -5.90 -7.42
C ILE A 39 5.39 -4.76 -8.40
N THR A 40 6.31 -4.99 -9.34
CA THR A 40 6.70 -4.05 -10.38
C THR A 40 5.50 -3.55 -11.20
N SER A 41 4.62 -4.46 -11.64
CA SER A 41 3.41 -4.12 -12.39
C SER A 41 2.42 -3.31 -11.54
N CYS A 42 2.30 -3.62 -10.25
CA CYS A 42 1.47 -2.85 -9.34
C CYS A 42 2.03 -1.45 -9.08
N ARG A 43 3.36 -1.29 -8.97
CA ARG A 43 3.99 0.02 -8.78
C ARG A 43 3.78 0.92 -9.98
N GLU A 44 4.01 0.42 -11.19
CA GLU A 44 3.76 1.19 -12.42
C GLU A 44 2.29 1.63 -12.52
N ALA A 45 1.37 0.69 -12.27
CA ALA A 45 -0.06 0.99 -12.24
C ALA A 45 -0.39 2.04 -11.18
N LEU A 46 -0.01 1.84 -9.93
CA LEU A 46 -0.28 2.81 -8.86
C LEU A 46 0.34 4.18 -9.17
N ASN A 47 1.55 4.21 -9.74
CA ASN A 47 2.23 5.45 -10.11
C ASN A 47 1.47 6.25 -11.16
N GLY A 48 0.94 5.59 -12.18
CA GLY A 48 0.12 6.23 -13.23
C GLY A 48 -1.12 6.91 -12.63
N TYR A 49 -1.80 6.23 -11.70
CA TYR A 49 -3.03 6.74 -11.07
C TYR A 49 -2.75 7.70 -9.91
N GLN A 50 -1.52 7.70 -9.40
CA GLN A 50 -1.00 8.67 -8.44
C GLN A 50 -0.26 9.84 -9.11
N LYS A 51 -0.17 9.86 -10.45
CA LYS A 51 0.50 10.90 -11.25
C LYS A 51 1.94 11.19 -10.81
N GLY A 52 2.70 10.17 -10.39
CA GLY A 52 4.09 10.37 -9.93
C GLY A 52 4.19 11.08 -8.57
N ARG A 53 3.14 11.04 -7.76
CA ARG A 53 3.07 11.73 -6.46
C ARG A 53 2.79 10.79 -5.30
N CYS A 54 3.37 11.11 -4.15
CA CYS A 54 3.06 10.49 -2.87
C CYS A 54 1.56 10.54 -2.63
N PHE A 55 0.97 9.41 -2.26
CA PHE A 55 -0.45 9.32 -1.99
C PHE A 55 -0.88 10.25 -0.86
N TYR A 56 -0.03 10.43 0.17
CA TYR A 56 -0.37 11.19 1.37
C TYR A 56 -0.06 12.68 1.27
N SER A 57 1.18 13.04 0.90
CA SER A 57 1.66 14.43 0.93
C SER A 57 1.74 15.12 -0.43
N PHE A 58 1.43 14.44 -1.54
CA PHE A 58 1.53 14.98 -2.91
C PHE A 58 2.94 15.29 -3.42
N LYS A 59 3.97 15.12 -2.57
CA LYS A 59 5.38 15.21 -2.97
C LYS A 59 5.64 14.33 -4.19
N ARG A 60 6.43 14.82 -5.15
CA ARG A 60 6.90 14.00 -6.27
C ARG A 60 7.67 12.78 -5.75
N ILE A 61 7.47 11.66 -6.42
CA ILE A 61 8.14 10.38 -6.13
C ILE A 61 8.59 9.75 -7.44
N SER A 62 9.59 8.87 -7.36
CA SER A 62 10.03 8.03 -8.48
C SER A 62 9.75 6.56 -8.19
N ILE A 63 9.51 5.77 -9.24
CA ILE A 63 9.48 4.31 -9.15
C ILE A 63 10.84 3.66 -9.41
N ASP A 64 11.84 4.45 -9.83
CA ASP A 64 13.20 4.00 -10.10
C ASP A 64 13.92 3.72 -8.80
N SER A 65 14.40 2.48 -8.62
CA SER A 65 14.95 2.02 -7.34
C SER A 65 16.24 2.72 -6.90
N GLY A 66 16.94 3.40 -7.83
CA GLY A 66 18.13 4.20 -7.54
C GLY A 66 17.86 5.69 -7.31
N SER A 67 16.59 6.13 -7.37
CA SER A 67 16.24 7.54 -7.14
C SER A 67 16.26 7.89 -5.65
N PRO A 68 16.76 9.08 -5.25
CA PRO A 68 16.63 9.56 -3.88
C PRO A 68 15.17 9.78 -3.47
N ASP A 69 14.28 10.02 -4.43
CA ASP A 69 12.83 10.15 -4.21
C ASP A 69 12.10 8.83 -4.51
N CYS A 70 12.79 7.68 -4.40
CA CYS A 70 12.15 6.39 -4.67
C CYS A 70 10.98 6.15 -3.71
N ALA A 71 9.83 5.87 -4.29
CA ALA A 71 8.57 5.63 -3.60
C ALA A 71 8.59 4.30 -2.85
N ASP A 72 8.08 4.30 -1.63
CA ASP A 72 7.73 3.06 -0.96
C ASP A 72 6.33 2.60 -1.35
N VAL A 73 6.11 1.28 -1.34
CA VAL A 73 4.76 0.72 -1.29
C VAL A 73 4.31 0.69 0.17
N ASP A 74 3.17 1.28 0.49
CA ASP A 74 2.58 1.28 1.83
C ASP A 74 1.18 0.66 1.80
N HIS A 75 0.79 0.05 2.92
CA HIS A 75 -0.57 -0.40 3.18
C HIS A 75 -1.35 0.72 3.85
N PHE A 76 -2.35 1.29 3.19
CA PHE A 76 -3.18 2.36 3.73
C PHE A 76 -3.71 2.00 5.13
N PHE A 77 -4.34 0.84 5.27
CA PHE A 77 -4.58 0.22 6.57
C PHE A 77 -3.36 -0.58 7.00
N PRO A 78 -2.76 -0.29 8.16
CA PRO A 78 -1.51 -0.92 8.58
C PRO A 78 -1.53 -2.45 8.58
N HIS A 79 -0.48 -3.08 8.04
CA HIS A 79 -0.35 -4.54 7.96
C HIS A 79 -0.43 -5.26 9.32
N VAL A 80 -0.19 -4.57 10.44
CA VAL A 80 -0.40 -5.15 11.78
C VAL A 80 -1.85 -5.59 12.03
N LEU A 81 -2.82 -5.02 11.31
CA LEU A 81 -4.24 -5.42 11.34
C LEU A 81 -4.52 -6.74 10.58
N LYS A 82 -3.49 -7.35 9.97
CA LYS A 82 -3.57 -8.70 9.39
C LYS A 82 -3.72 -9.76 10.46
N THR A 83 -3.09 -9.53 11.63
CA THR A 83 -3.24 -10.39 12.81
C THR A 83 -4.73 -10.49 13.14
N ASP A 84 -5.20 -11.71 13.43
CA ASP A 84 -6.60 -12.04 13.71
C ASP A 84 -7.60 -11.77 12.57
N ARG A 85 -7.11 -11.47 11.35
CA ARG A 85 -7.94 -11.21 10.15
C ARG A 85 -8.98 -10.11 10.37
N VAL A 86 -8.64 -9.10 11.18
CA VAL A 86 -9.52 -7.95 11.50
C VAL A 86 -9.99 -7.28 10.22
N ILE A 87 -9.07 -7.05 9.28
CA ILE A 87 -9.38 -6.58 7.94
C ILE A 87 -9.20 -7.74 6.96
N PRO A 88 -10.26 -8.15 6.24
CA PRO A 88 -10.15 -9.21 5.26
C PRO A 88 -9.31 -8.73 4.08
N ASN A 89 -8.39 -9.59 3.60
CA ASN A 89 -7.57 -9.33 2.41
C ASN A 89 -6.83 -7.98 2.46
N ILE A 90 -6.17 -7.69 3.59
CA ILE A 90 -5.46 -6.43 3.83
C ILE A 90 -4.29 -6.19 2.86
N ASP A 91 -3.70 -7.25 2.31
CA ASP A 91 -2.62 -7.17 1.31
C ASP A 91 -3.16 -6.92 -0.11
N GLY A 92 -4.48 -6.74 -0.25
CA GLY A 92 -5.13 -6.49 -1.53
C GLY A 92 -4.72 -5.14 -2.12
N VAL A 93 -4.68 -5.07 -3.45
CA VAL A 93 -4.32 -3.87 -4.23
C VAL A 93 -5.15 -2.64 -3.85
N TRP A 94 -6.40 -2.86 -3.42
CA TRP A 94 -7.29 -1.81 -2.93
C TRP A 94 -6.70 -1.02 -1.74
N ASN A 95 -5.81 -1.65 -0.95
CA ASN A 95 -5.18 -1.11 0.25
C ASN A 95 -3.74 -0.64 0.01
N LEU A 96 -3.17 -0.82 -1.19
CA LEU A 96 -1.77 -0.45 -1.47
C LEU A 96 -1.68 0.92 -2.11
N VAL A 97 -0.70 1.72 -1.69
CA VAL A 97 -0.43 3.07 -2.22
C VAL A 97 1.08 3.28 -2.38
N LEU A 98 1.48 4.19 -3.27
CA LEU A 98 2.86 4.69 -3.30
C LEU A 98 3.00 5.89 -2.36
N SER A 99 4.01 5.87 -1.52
CA SER A 99 4.30 6.90 -0.52
C SER A 99 5.73 7.42 -0.68
N SER A 100 5.95 8.69 -0.34
CA SER A 100 7.30 9.17 -0.07
C SER A 100 7.86 8.46 1.17
N GLN A 101 9.18 8.35 1.25
CA GLN A 101 9.85 7.73 2.39
C GLN A 101 9.55 8.47 3.70
N GLY A 102 9.47 9.81 3.69
CA GLY A 102 9.14 10.59 4.89
C GLY A 102 7.70 10.41 5.39
N CYS A 103 6.75 10.07 4.51
CA CYS A 103 5.39 9.72 4.92
C CYS A 103 5.30 8.29 5.46
N ASN A 104 6.08 7.36 4.89
CA ASN A 104 6.01 5.94 5.23
C ASN A 104 6.90 5.54 6.43
N ARG A 105 8.07 6.18 6.57
CA ARG A 105 9.14 5.85 7.51
C ARG A 105 9.35 6.99 8.52
N GLY A 106 10.13 6.71 9.58
CA GLY A 106 10.61 7.71 10.55
C GLY A 106 9.52 8.23 11.50
N GLU A 107 9.90 8.84 12.62
CA GLU A 107 9.03 9.16 13.78
C GLU A 107 7.73 9.94 13.43
N GLY A 108 7.76 10.79 12.41
CA GLY A 108 6.60 11.54 11.90
C GLY A 108 5.72 10.78 10.89
N GLY A 109 6.16 9.62 10.42
CA GLY A 109 5.47 8.81 9.43
C GLY A 109 4.23 8.09 9.95
N LYS A 110 3.57 7.39 9.03
CA LYS A 110 2.32 6.67 9.27
C LYS A 110 2.48 5.47 10.19
N PHE A 111 3.45 4.59 9.91
CA PHE A 111 3.62 3.29 10.61
C PHE A 111 2.28 2.54 10.82
N ALA A 112 1.93 2.29 12.08
CA ALA A 112 0.71 1.63 12.53
C ALA A 112 -0.44 2.59 12.83
N LYS A 113 -0.38 3.86 12.42
CA LYS A 113 -1.49 4.82 12.60
C LYS A 113 -2.51 4.65 11.48
N VAL A 114 -3.77 4.89 11.79
CA VAL A 114 -4.87 4.84 10.80
C VAL A 114 -4.92 6.17 10.06
N PRO A 115 -4.87 6.22 8.72
CA PRO A 115 -5.02 7.48 7.99
C PRO A 115 -6.35 8.20 8.30
N SER A 116 -6.45 9.51 8.05
CA SER A 116 -7.69 10.26 8.26
C SER A 116 -8.83 9.83 7.32
N LEU A 117 -10.07 10.19 7.66
CA LEU A 117 -11.23 9.98 6.77
C LEU A 117 -11.09 10.72 5.44
N LYS A 118 -10.39 11.86 5.41
CA LYS A 118 -10.08 12.58 4.17
C LYS A 118 -9.18 11.74 3.26
N LEU A 119 -8.15 11.11 3.83
CA LEU A 119 -7.30 10.17 3.10
C LEU A 119 -8.07 8.89 2.69
N LEU A 120 -9.06 8.45 3.47
CA LEU A 120 -9.94 7.33 3.09
C LEU A 120 -10.83 7.67 1.88
N ALA A 121 -11.44 8.86 1.87
CA ALA A 121 -12.25 9.34 0.74
C ALA A 121 -11.40 9.44 -0.54
N ARG A 122 -10.13 9.84 -0.40
CA ARG A 122 -9.15 9.85 -1.48
C ARG A 122 -8.79 8.45 -1.96
N LEU A 123 -8.61 7.49 -1.04
CA LEU A 123 -8.36 6.09 -1.39
C LEU A 123 -9.52 5.54 -2.22
N HIS A 124 -10.76 5.81 -1.78
CA HIS A 124 -11.96 5.48 -2.50
C HIS A 124 -11.95 6.09 -3.91
N LYS A 125 -11.77 7.42 -4.05
CA LYS A 125 -11.72 8.09 -5.36
C LYS A 125 -10.69 7.46 -6.31
N ARG A 126 -9.48 7.14 -5.81
CA ARG A 126 -8.43 6.49 -6.61
C ARG A 126 -8.83 5.09 -7.05
N ASN A 127 -9.42 4.29 -6.16
CA ASN A 127 -9.88 2.94 -6.46
C ASN A 127 -11.03 2.94 -7.48
N GLU A 128 -11.97 3.88 -7.35
CA GLU A 128 -13.04 4.08 -8.34
C GLU A 128 -12.46 4.42 -9.71
N TYR A 129 -11.48 5.32 -9.77
CA TYR A 129 -10.85 5.70 -11.02
C TYR A 129 -10.18 4.50 -11.72
N LEU A 130 -9.44 3.66 -10.98
CA LEU A 130 -8.87 2.39 -11.48
C LEU A 130 -9.91 1.42 -12.03
N ILE A 131 -11.10 1.37 -11.42
CA ILE A 131 -12.21 0.50 -11.85
C ILE A 131 -12.85 1.03 -13.12
N THR A 132 -13.09 2.34 -13.20
CA THR A 132 -13.76 2.96 -14.35
C THR A 132 -12.89 3.08 -15.61
N SER A 133 -11.56 3.09 -15.46
CA SER A 133 -10.61 3.26 -16.57
C SER A 133 -10.28 1.96 -17.31
N HIS A 134 -10.97 0.85 -17.03
CA HIS A 134 -10.69 -0.48 -17.60
C HIS A 134 -9.26 -0.99 -17.38
N HIS A 135 -8.61 -0.56 -16.29
CA HIS A 135 -7.29 -1.04 -15.92
C HIS A 135 -7.29 -2.57 -15.68
N PRO A 136 -6.19 -3.31 -15.95
CA PRO A 136 -6.10 -4.75 -15.65
C PRO A 136 -6.43 -5.14 -14.19
N LEU A 137 -6.32 -4.19 -13.26
CA LEU A 137 -6.63 -4.38 -11.84
C LEU A 137 -8.13 -4.21 -11.51
N ARG A 138 -8.96 -3.78 -12.47
CA ARG A 138 -10.40 -3.54 -12.30
C ARG A 138 -11.12 -4.75 -11.71
N GLU A 139 -11.01 -5.90 -12.34
CA GLU A 139 -11.70 -7.13 -11.89
C GLU A 139 -11.25 -7.55 -10.48
N THR A 140 -9.97 -7.36 -10.18
CA THR A 140 -9.42 -7.60 -8.85
C THR A 140 -10.05 -6.67 -7.82
N LEU A 141 -10.12 -5.36 -8.09
CA LEU A 141 -10.74 -4.40 -7.18
C LEU A 141 -12.24 -4.67 -6.98
N LEU A 142 -12.97 -4.98 -8.05
CA LEU A 142 -14.39 -5.34 -7.99
C LEU A 142 -14.63 -6.58 -7.12
N ARG A 143 -13.81 -7.62 -7.30
CA ARG A 143 -13.90 -8.85 -6.50
C ARG A 143 -13.56 -8.61 -5.02
N GLN A 144 -12.56 -7.78 -4.75
CA GLN A 144 -12.05 -7.54 -3.39
C GLN A 144 -12.92 -6.60 -2.58
N THR A 145 -13.58 -5.62 -3.22
CA THR A 145 -14.24 -4.51 -2.50
C THR A 145 -15.73 -4.39 -2.76
N GLY A 146 -16.26 -4.94 -3.86
CA GLY A 146 -17.69 -4.91 -4.18
C GLY A 146 -18.03 -4.56 -5.63
N LYS A 147 -19.20 -5.03 -6.08
CA LYS A 147 -19.66 -4.91 -7.47
C LYS A 147 -20.06 -3.49 -7.88
N ASN A 148 -20.60 -2.70 -6.95
CA ASN A 148 -21.02 -1.32 -7.18
C ASN A 148 -20.30 -0.35 -6.22
N GLU A 149 -20.28 0.94 -6.56
CA GLU A 149 -19.55 1.97 -5.80
C GLU A 149 -20.02 2.05 -4.35
N ALA A 150 -21.33 1.97 -4.10
CA ALA A 150 -21.87 2.01 -2.74
C ALA A 150 -21.30 0.86 -1.88
N ALA A 151 -21.30 -0.36 -2.39
CA ALA A 151 -20.73 -1.52 -1.70
C ALA A 151 -19.22 -1.35 -1.43
N ARG A 152 -18.48 -0.74 -2.37
CA ARG A 152 -17.04 -0.47 -2.20
C ARG A 152 -16.77 0.60 -1.15
N ARG A 153 -17.56 1.66 -1.14
CA ARG A 153 -17.52 2.70 -0.09
C ARG A 153 -17.82 2.10 1.29
N ASP A 154 -18.87 1.29 1.39
CA ASP A 154 -19.27 0.64 2.64
C ASP A 154 -18.20 -0.36 3.11
N TYR A 155 -17.58 -1.09 2.20
CA TYR A 155 -16.44 -1.96 2.49
C TYR A 155 -15.27 -1.17 3.10
N LEU A 156 -14.85 -0.08 2.47
CA LEU A 156 -13.77 0.77 2.98
C LEU A 156 -14.11 1.40 4.34
N GLN A 157 -15.34 1.87 4.51
CA GLN A 157 -15.82 2.43 5.78
C GLN A 157 -15.87 1.36 6.88
N GLY A 158 -16.28 0.13 6.57
CA GLY A 158 -16.27 -0.98 7.51
C GLY A 158 -14.85 -1.39 7.92
N CYS A 159 -13.90 -1.40 6.98
CA CYS A 159 -12.47 -1.58 7.29
C CYS A 159 -11.95 -0.45 8.19
N TYR A 160 -12.33 0.79 7.92
CA TYR A 160 -11.97 1.95 8.74
C TYR A 160 -12.47 1.83 10.18
N THR A 161 -13.76 1.52 10.36
CA THR A 161 -14.37 1.34 11.69
C THR A 161 -13.66 0.24 12.48
N ARG A 162 -13.36 -0.90 11.84
CA ARG A 162 -12.60 -1.99 12.49
C ARG A 162 -11.17 -1.58 12.84
N ALA A 163 -10.48 -0.88 11.94
CA ALA A 163 -9.13 -0.37 12.20
C ALA A 163 -9.12 0.57 13.42
N ARG A 164 -10.08 1.50 13.50
CA ARG A 164 -10.22 2.47 14.59
C ARG A 164 -10.56 1.85 15.93
N ALA A 165 -11.24 0.69 15.94
CA ALA A 165 -11.53 -0.04 17.16
C ALA A 165 -10.28 -0.66 17.81
N ILE A 166 -9.22 -0.91 17.03
CA ILE A 166 -7.96 -1.49 17.50
C ILE A 166 -6.87 -0.42 17.63
N LEU A 167 -6.78 0.47 16.64
CA LEU A 167 -5.75 1.50 16.51
C LEU A 167 -6.38 2.88 16.73
N ILE A 168 -6.19 3.42 17.94
CA ILE A 168 -6.85 4.64 18.40
C ILE A 168 -6.25 5.94 17.84
N HIS A 169 -5.06 5.89 17.23
CA HIS A 169 -4.39 7.07 16.66
C HIS A 169 -4.70 7.24 15.17
N THR A 170 -5.13 8.45 14.80
CA THR A 170 -5.25 8.87 13.39
C THR A 170 -3.99 9.59 12.92
N TRP A 171 -3.75 9.59 11.61
CA TRP A 171 -2.61 10.27 10.99
C TRP A 171 -2.95 10.89 9.63
N GLU A 172 -2.40 12.07 9.38
CA GLU A 172 -2.38 12.76 8.08
C GLU A 172 -1.16 13.68 8.09
N PRO A 173 -0.29 13.65 7.06
CA PRO A 173 0.82 14.58 6.97
C PRO A 173 0.33 15.93 6.41
N PRO A 174 1.10 17.02 6.58
CA PRO A 174 0.89 18.21 5.78
C PRO A 174 1.01 17.88 4.28
N ALA A 175 0.30 18.64 3.46
CA ALA A 175 0.48 18.57 2.01
C ALA A 175 1.77 19.31 1.62
N ASP A 176 2.66 18.62 0.91
CA ASP A 176 3.90 19.18 0.36
C ASP A 176 3.66 19.83 -1.02
N ASP A 177 2.56 19.50 -1.69
CA ASP A 177 2.17 20.03 -3.01
C ASP A 177 0.64 20.04 -3.15
N ASP A 178 0.13 20.63 -4.24
CA ASP A 178 -1.29 20.77 -4.55
C ASP A 178 -2.00 19.40 -4.59
N PRO A 179 -3.15 19.26 -3.91
CA PRO A 179 -3.92 18.03 -3.89
C PRO A 179 -4.57 17.60 -5.22
N SER A 180 -4.26 18.24 -6.34
CA SER A 180 -4.80 17.99 -7.68
C SER A 180 -4.82 16.51 -8.10
N PHE A 181 -5.98 15.87 -7.92
CA PHE A 181 -6.32 14.56 -8.48
C PHE A 181 -7.55 14.63 -9.36
#